data_AF-A0A9Q0K590-F1
#
_entry.id   AF-A0A9Q0K590-F1
#
_cell.length_a   1.000
_cell.length_b   1.000
_cell.length_c   1.000
_cell.angle_alpha   90.00
_cell.angle_beta   90.00
_cell.angle_gamma   90.00
#
_symmetry.space_group_name_H-M   'P 1'
#
loop_
_entity.id
_entity.type
_entity.pdbx_description
1 polymer ?
#
loop_
_entity_poly.entity_id
_entity_poly.type
_entity_poly.pdbx_seq_one_letter_code
_entity_poly.pdbx_strand_id
1 'polypeptide(L)'
;MRKEEVNVLSLKDNNVKGSEDDEFGVLNAALDQLSTSRFSSLLASNARDFLLSPNGTQVKISELECKVVGLYFSANWYPPCLNFTPVLATVYEQLKGQGLGLEIVFVSSDEDADAFDRYRACMPWLAIPFSDLETKKALNRSFNVEGIPCLIILQPNDIENVGTLHDGVEIIYRFGARAFPFTKERLEELEKELREKQESQTITHLLTDHTRDFLLGHPSHKQVPVASLVGKTIGLYFSAQWCLPGLKFTPKLISIYHMIKQMLGEQRGKDEDFEIVFVSSDRDQDSFESYLETMPWLALPFGDPTIKTLTKYFDVRGIPSLTILGPDGKTLTRYGRNLINLYQEKAYPFTGTQLELLEKQMDEEAKNLPAFEFHQGHHHELTLVSQSTGGGPFICCDCDEQGSGWAYQCIECGYEVHPKCVRAVNREPTG
;
A
#
# COMPACT_ATOMS: atom_id res chain seq x y z
N MET A 1 64.75 -6.13 -55.26
CA MET A 1 65.04 -4.71 -55.60
C MET A 1 64.02 -3.87 -54.86
N ARG A 2 64.30 -2.95 -53.94
CA ARG A 2 65.51 -2.31 -53.43
C ARG A 2 65.35 -2.13 -51.92
N LYS A 3 66.47 -2.19 -51.19
CA LYS A 3 66.64 -1.66 -49.84
C LYS A 3 66.71 -0.14 -49.91
N GLU A 4 66.26 0.55 -48.86
CA GLU A 4 66.77 1.87 -48.46
C GLU A 4 66.85 1.96 -46.93
N GLU A 5 68.09 1.85 -46.46
CA GLU A 5 68.69 2.49 -45.27
C GLU A 5 68.66 4.02 -45.48
N VAL A 6 68.77 4.97 -44.53
CA VAL A 6 69.05 5.11 -43.09
C VAL A 6 68.87 6.62 -42.82
N ASN A 7 68.42 7.06 -41.64
CA ASN A 7 69.14 8.14 -40.95
C ASN A 7 68.84 8.22 -39.45
N VAL A 8 69.90 8.04 -38.67
CA VAL A 8 69.99 8.32 -37.23
C VAL A 8 70.61 9.70 -37.11
N LEU A 9 69.91 10.64 -36.47
CA LEU A 9 70.51 11.86 -35.97
C LEU A 9 70.24 11.99 -34.47
N SER A 10 71.33 11.88 -33.72
CA SER A 10 71.44 12.11 -32.29
C SER A 10 71.11 13.56 -31.95
N LEU A 11 70.25 13.77 -30.96
CA LEU A 11 70.22 15.01 -30.18
C LEU A 11 70.37 14.66 -28.71
N LYS A 12 71.30 15.39 -28.11
CA LYS A 12 71.88 15.22 -26.78
C LYS A 12 70.87 15.49 -25.67
N ASP A 13 71.12 14.82 -24.56
CA ASP A 13 70.61 15.08 -23.23
C ASP A 13 70.47 16.58 -22.92
N ASN A 14 69.29 16.97 -22.44
CA ASN A 14 69.17 18.03 -21.45
C ASN A 14 68.17 17.57 -20.38
N ASN A 15 68.78 17.15 -19.28
CA ASN A 15 68.16 16.83 -18.01
C ASN A 15 67.48 18.08 -17.42
N VAL A 16 66.15 18.10 -17.36
CA VAL A 16 65.40 18.94 -16.43
C VAL A 16 64.60 18.00 -15.54
N LYS A 17 65.10 17.80 -14.33
CA LYS A 17 64.32 17.27 -13.19
C LYS A 17 63.15 18.22 -12.93
N GLY A 18 61.98 17.89 -13.45
CA GLY A 18 60.68 18.38 -13.00
C GLY A 18 59.95 17.22 -12.34
N SER A 19 59.41 17.46 -11.15
CA SER A 19 58.89 16.50 -10.18
C SER A 19 57.69 15.68 -10.68
N GLU A 20 57.84 14.35 -10.72
CA GLU A 20 56.72 13.38 -10.81
C GLU A 20 55.72 13.52 -9.63
N ASP A 21 56.13 14.19 -8.54
CA ASP A 21 55.28 14.49 -7.38
C ASP A 21 54.23 15.58 -7.65
N ASP A 22 54.42 16.45 -8.65
CA ASP A 22 53.45 17.52 -8.98
C ASP A 22 52.33 17.01 -9.90
N GLU A 23 52.60 16.00 -10.74
CA GLU A 23 51.58 15.44 -11.65
C GLU A 23 50.62 14.49 -10.91
N PHE A 24 51.12 13.75 -9.90
CA PHE A 24 50.27 12.97 -8.98
C PHE A 24 49.49 13.87 -8.01
N GLY A 25 50.05 15.00 -7.59
CA GLY A 25 49.35 16.00 -6.77
C GLY A 25 48.24 16.72 -7.54
N VAL A 26 48.47 17.03 -8.82
CA VAL A 26 47.46 17.64 -9.70
C VAL A 26 46.40 16.63 -10.15
N LEU A 27 46.73 15.35 -10.34
CA LEU A 27 45.73 14.32 -10.63
C LEU A 27 44.85 14.00 -9.41
N ASN A 28 45.43 13.97 -8.21
CA ASN A 28 44.65 13.84 -6.97
C ASN A 28 43.83 15.09 -6.65
N ALA A 29 44.34 16.30 -6.94
CA ALA A 29 43.57 17.54 -6.81
C ALA A 29 42.48 17.68 -7.89
N ALA A 30 42.68 17.13 -9.10
CA ALA A 30 41.65 17.04 -10.13
C ALA A 30 40.60 15.97 -9.83
N LEU A 31 40.95 14.90 -9.11
CA LEU A 31 40.02 13.91 -8.57
C LEU A 31 39.26 14.42 -7.34
N ASP A 32 39.87 15.26 -6.51
CA ASP A 32 39.22 15.95 -5.37
C ASP A 32 38.31 17.11 -5.80
N GLN A 33 38.51 17.67 -7.01
CA GLN A 33 37.69 18.77 -7.54
C GLN A 33 36.59 18.33 -8.53
N LEU A 34 36.38 17.02 -8.75
CA LEU A 34 35.35 16.50 -9.67
C LEU A 34 34.33 15.51 -9.07
N SER A 35 34.27 15.35 -7.75
CA SER A 35 33.20 14.56 -7.11
C SER A 35 32.51 15.35 -6.01
N THR A 36 31.73 16.38 -6.38
CA THR A 36 30.57 16.73 -5.56
C THR A 36 29.61 15.56 -5.68
N SER A 37 29.62 14.70 -4.67
CA SER A 37 28.77 13.53 -4.67
C SER A 37 27.28 13.91 -4.79
N ARG A 38 26.46 13.09 -5.45
CA ARG A 38 25.02 13.35 -5.66
C ARG A 38 24.32 13.74 -4.37
N PHE A 39 24.65 13.07 -3.27
CA PHE A 39 24.02 13.38 -1.98
C PHE A 39 24.54 14.67 -1.37
N SER A 40 25.81 15.03 -1.59
CA SER A 40 26.32 16.34 -1.17
C SER A 40 25.62 17.47 -1.91
N SER A 41 25.35 17.35 -3.21
CA SER A 41 24.64 18.40 -3.95
C SER A 41 23.15 18.54 -3.57
N LEU A 42 22.52 17.45 -3.11
CA LEU A 42 21.10 17.45 -2.71
C LEU A 42 20.88 17.77 -1.23
N LEU A 43 21.75 17.27 -0.35
CA LEU A 43 21.55 17.27 1.10
C LEU A 43 22.47 18.22 1.85
N ALA A 44 23.53 18.73 1.24
CA ALA A 44 24.38 19.73 1.87
C ALA A 44 23.86 21.14 1.59
N SER A 45 24.20 22.07 2.47
CA SER A 45 24.02 23.50 2.24
C SER A 45 25.35 24.22 2.44
N ASN A 46 25.44 25.49 2.06
CA ASN A 46 26.64 26.30 2.24
C ASN A 46 27.14 26.35 3.70
N ALA A 47 26.28 26.01 4.67
CA ALA A 47 26.58 26.01 6.10
C ALA A 47 26.58 24.62 6.76
N ARG A 48 26.28 23.53 6.03
CA ARG A 48 26.07 22.21 6.63
C ARG A 48 26.43 21.05 5.68
N ASP A 49 27.23 20.13 6.19
CA ASP A 49 27.62 18.86 5.55
C ASP A 49 27.20 17.60 6.36
N PHE A 50 26.32 17.75 7.36
CA PHE A 50 25.89 16.67 8.27
C PHE A 50 24.37 16.50 8.35
N LEU A 51 23.91 15.29 8.69
CA LEU A 51 22.53 14.96 9.06
C LEU A 51 22.46 14.61 10.56
N LEU A 52 21.26 14.55 11.13
CA LEU A 52 21.04 14.18 12.53
C LEU A 52 20.63 12.72 12.65
N SER A 53 21.27 11.97 13.54
CA SER A 53 20.83 10.64 13.95
C SER A 53 19.57 10.71 14.84
N PRO A 54 18.95 9.58 15.19
CA PRO A 54 17.83 9.54 16.15
C PRO A 54 18.18 10.13 17.52
N ASN A 55 19.46 10.06 17.92
CA ASN A 55 19.94 10.62 19.18
C ASN A 55 20.47 12.06 19.05
N GLY A 56 20.34 12.67 17.87
CA GLY A 56 20.80 14.04 17.60
C GLY A 56 22.29 14.15 17.29
N THR A 57 23.00 13.04 17.15
CA THR A 57 24.42 13.04 16.73
C THR A 57 24.54 13.44 15.27
N GLN A 58 25.56 14.22 14.95
CA GLN A 58 25.84 14.63 13.57
C GLN A 58 26.53 13.49 12.81
N VAL A 59 26.02 13.18 11.62
CA VAL A 59 26.52 12.13 10.70
C VAL A 59 26.87 12.81 9.38
N LYS A 60 28.07 12.58 8.82
CA LYS A 60 28.48 13.27 7.59
C LYS A 60 27.70 12.77 6.39
N ILE A 61 27.34 13.66 5.47
CA ILE A 61 26.63 13.31 4.24
C ILE A 61 27.46 12.35 3.37
N SER A 62 28.78 12.48 3.39
CA SER A 62 29.69 11.57 2.68
C SER A 62 29.59 10.11 3.13
N GLU A 63 28.99 9.82 4.29
CA GLU A 63 28.74 8.45 4.74
C GLU A 63 27.55 7.79 4.03
N LEU A 64 26.75 8.55 3.29
CA LEU A 64 25.64 8.05 2.47
C LEU A 64 26.10 7.62 1.08
N GLU A 65 27.35 7.91 0.71
CA GLU A 65 27.91 7.49 -0.56
C GLU A 65 27.83 5.98 -0.74
N CYS A 66 27.59 5.56 -1.98
CA CYS A 66 27.42 4.15 -2.36
C CYS A 66 26.23 3.43 -1.69
N LYS A 67 25.35 4.13 -0.96
CA LYS A 67 24.09 3.59 -0.41
C LYS A 67 22.90 4.00 -1.27
N VAL A 68 21.87 3.16 -1.25
CA VAL A 68 20.53 3.58 -1.65
C VAL A 68 19.99 4.50 -0.57
N VAL A 69 19.49 5.67 -0.95
CA VAL A 69 18.99 6.68 0.00
C VAL A 69 17.51 6.93 -0.22
N GLY A 70 16.70 6.74 0.81
CA GLY A 70 15.29 7.11 0.81
C GLY A 70 15.07 8.49 1.42
N LEU A 71 14.58 9.46 0.67
CA LEU A 71 14.10 10.74 1.22
C LEU A 71 12.66 10.56 1.69
N TYR A 72 12.46 10.58 3.01
CA TYR A 72 11.16 10.33 3.62
C TYR A 72 10.53 11.64 4.10
N PHE A 73 9.53 12.12 3.37
CA PHE A 73 8.75 13.31 3.70
C PHE A 73 7.54 12.90 4.56
N SER A 74 7.47 13.43 5.79
CA SER A 74 6.50 12.98 6.79
C SER A 74 6.26 14.05 7.85
N ALA A 75 5.18 13.91 8.61
CA ALA A 75 4.87 14.74 9.77
C ALA A 75 4.18 13.93 10.88
N ASN A 76 4.38 14.34 12.13
CA ASN A 76 3.87 13.65 13.30
C ASN A 76 2.35 13.85 13.51
N TRP A 77 1.77 14.90 12.94
CA TRP A 77 0.36 15.23 13.10
C TRP A 77 -0.55 14.51 12.10
N TYR A 78 0.00 13.88 11.06
CA TYR A 78 -0.80 13.29 9.98
C TYR A 78 -0.97 11.76 10.15
N PRO A 79 -2.20 11.25 10.33
CA PRO A 79 -2.41 9.82 10.62
C PRO A 79 -1.85 8.83 9.57
N PRO A 80 -1.94 9.09 8.25
CA PRO A 80 -1.28 8.22 7.27
C PRO A 80 0.24 8.12 7.42
N CYS A 81 0.91 9.19 7.87
CA CYS A 81 2.34 9.16 8.19
C CYS A 81 2.61 8.26 9.39
N LEU A 82 1.82 8.40 10.46
CA LEU A 82 1.93 7.58 11.67
C LEU A 82 1.72 6.08 11.38
N ASN A 83 0.86 5.74 10.43
CA ASN A 83 0.63 4.35 10.01
C ASN A 83 1.78 3.77 9.16
N PHE A 84 2.41 4.59 8.31
CA PHE A 84 3.46 4.13 7.40
C PHE A 84 4.84 4.02 8.08
N THR A 85 5.17 4.93 9.01
CA THR A 85 6.49 4.96 9.67
C THR A 85 6.90 3.62 10.29
N PRO A 86 6.05 2.90 11.06
CA PRO A 86 6.40 1.60 11.62
C PRO A 86 6.66 0.52 10.54
N VAL A 87 5.95 0.58 9.42
CA VAL A 87 6.13 -0.35 8.29
C VAL A 87 7.50 -0.11 7.65
N LEU A 88 7.85 1.15 7.40
CA LEU A 88 9.15 1.54 6.86
C LEU A 88 10.29 1.18 7.82
N ALA A 89 10.11 1.40 9.13
CA ALA A 89 11.08 1.03 10.16
C ALA A 89 11.38 -0.48 10.15
N THR A 90 10.34 -1.32 10.05
CA THR A 90 10.50 -2.78 9.96
C THR A 90 11.35 -3.18 8.75
N VAL A 91 11.10 -2.58 7.58
CA VAL A 91 11.87 -2.86 6.36
C VAL A 91 13.31 -2.36 6.49
N TYR A 92 13.51 -1.17 7.04
CA TYR A 92 14.82 -0.58 7.25
C TYR A 92 15.69 -1.45 8.17
N GLU A 93 15.16 -1.86 9.32
CA GLU A 93 15.86 -2.72 10.28
C GLU A 93 16.20 -4.08 9.67
N GLN A 94 15.28 -4.66 8.90
CA GLN A 94 15.53 -5.92 8.20
C GLN A 94 16.70 -5.81 7.21
N LEU A 95 16.77 -4.73 6.43
CA LEU A 95 17.83 -4.51 5.45
C LEU A 95 19.17 -4.16 6.12
N LYS A 96 19.15 -3.32 7.16
CA LYS A 96 20.34 -3.02 7.98
C LYS A 96 20.90 -4.27 8.65
N GLY A 97 20.04 -5.12 9.20
CA GLY A 97 20.43 -6.39 9.83
C GLY A 97 21.10 -7.37 8.85
N GLN A 98 20.82 -7.26 7.55
CA GLN A 98 21.47 -8.03 6.48
C GLN A 98 22.77 -7.37 5.97
N GLY A 99 23.16 -6.21 6.52
CA GLY A 99 24.32 -5.45 6.06
C GLY A 99 24.13 -4.76 4.70
N LEU A 100 22.88 -4.59 4.26
CA LEU A 100 22.57 -3.95 2.98
C LEU A 100 22.64 -2.43 3.11
N GLY A 101 23.17 -1.78 2.06
CA GLY A 101 23.41 -0.34 2.02
C GLY A 101 22.16 0.48 1.75
N LEU A 102 21.17 0.46 2.67
CA LEU A 102 20.05 1.40 2.69
C LEU A 102 20.28 2.46 3.77
N GLU A 103 20.02 3.72 3.45
CA GLU A 103 19.85 4.78 4.44
C GLU A 103 18.57 5.57 4.17
N ILE A 104 17.93 6.07 5.23
CA ILE A 104 16.73 6.91 5.10
C ILE A 104 17.06 8.28 5.69
N VAL A 105 16.60 9.33 5.01
CA VAL A 105 16.75 10.72 5.43
C VAL A 105 15.35 11.32 5.58
N PHE A 106 14.97 11.56 6.82
CA PHE A 106 13.73 12.21 7.19
C PHE A 106 13.76 13.70 6.84
N VAL A 107 12.77 14.11 6.05
CA VAL A 107 12.50 15.50 5.66
C VAL A 107 11.19 15.91 6.33
N SER A 108 11.30 16.63 7.45
CA SER A 108 10.16 16.97 8.30
C SER A 108 9.28 18.08 7.74
N SER A 109 7.97 17.83 7.77
CA SER A 109 6.90 18.82 7.58
C SER A 109 6.21 19.18 8.92
N ASP A 110 6.86 18.94 10.05
CA ASP A 110 6.36 19.34 11.38
C ASP A 110 6.41 20.87 11.54
N GLU A 111 5.52 21.40 12.38
CA GLU A 111 5.35 22.84 12.57
C GLU A 111 6.36 23.44 13.55
N ASP A 112 6.89 22.62 14.47
CA ASP A 112 7.79 23.05 15.52
C ASP A 112 8.91 22.03 15.81
N ALA A 113 9.97 22.51 16.46
CA ALA A 113 11.17 21.72 16.76
C ALA A 113 10.92 20.59 17.76
N ASP A 114 10.01 20.78 18.73
CA ASP A 114 9.72 19.75 19.73
C ASP A 114 8.94 18.58 19.10
N ALA A 115 8.00 18.87 18.20
CA ALA A 115 7.29 17.88 17.40
C ALA A 115 8.26 17.08 16.52
N PHE A 116 9.18 17.79 15.83
CA PHE A 116 10.25 17.17 15.06
C PHE A 116 11.11 16.23 15.91
N ASP A 117 11.59 16.68 17.06
CA ASP A 117 12.51 15.89 17.90
C ASP A 117 11.84 14.66 18.49
N ARG A 118 10.59 14.77 18.95
CA ARG A 118 9.81 13.62 19.42
C ARG A 118 9.62 12.59 18.32
N TYR A 119 9.25 13.02 17.12
CA TYR A 119 8.96 12.11 16.03
C TYR A 119 10.22 11.46 15.46
N ARG A 120 11.30 12.23 15.29
CA ARG A 120 12.63 11.75 14.89
C ARG A 120 13.18 10.71 15.88
N ALA A 121 12.97 10.89 17.18
CA ALA A 121 13.43 9.94 18.19
C ALA A 121 12.76 8.55 18.08
N CYS A 122 11.59 8.48 17.45
CA CYS A 122 10.88 7.22 17.18
C CYS A 122 11.34 6.53 15.89
N MET A 123 12.22 7.15 15.09
CA MET A 123 12.68 6.63 13.81
C MET A 123 14.13 6.10 13.92
N PRO A 124 14.50 5.00 13.24
CA PRO A 124 15.84 4.43 13.33
C PRO A 124 16.87 5.05 12.36
N TRP A 125 16.52 6.11 11.63
CA TRP A 125 17.30 6.67 10.52
C TRP A 125 17.67 8.15 10.70
N LEU A 126 18.31 8.75 9.68
CA LEU A 126 18.83 10.12 9.73
C LEU A 126 17.76 11.16 9.42
N ALA A 127 18.00 12.42 9.78
CA ALA A 127 17.10 13.54 9.51
C ALA A 127 17.85 14.80 9.09
N ILE A 128 17.25 15.59 8.22
CA ILE A 128 17.70 16.96 7.97
C ILE A 128 17.38 17.80 9.21
N PRO A 129 18.31 18.61 9.74
CA PRO A 129 18.02 19.48 10.88
C PRO A 129 16.76 20.33 10.65
N PHE A 130 15.92 20.46 11.67
CA PHE A 130 14.65 21.19 11.58
C PHE A 130 14.84 22.64 11.08
N SER A 131 15.93 23.28 11.49
CA SER A 131 16.32 24.65 11.12
C SER A 131 16.69 24.82 9.65
N ASP A 132 17.04 23.75 8.93
CA ASP A 132 17.46 23.81 7.52
C ASP A 132 16.25 23.83 6.59
N LEU A 133 15.50 24.92 6.66
CA LEU A 133 14.28 25.14 5.86
C LEU A 133 14.58 25.20 4.36
N GLU A 134 15.75 25.72 3.97
CA GLU A 134 16.10 25.90 2.56
C GLU A 134 16.38 24.57 1.87
N THR A 135 17.11 23.65 2.50
CA THR A 135 17.31 22.30 1.96
C THR A 135 15.97 21.55 1.87
N LYS A 136 15.13 21.63 2.91
CA LYS A 136 13.79 21.00 2.90
C LYS A 136 12.91 21.54 1.78
N LYS A 137 12.89 22.87 1.54
CA LYS A 137 12.15 23.49 0.44
C LYS A 137 12.72 23.12 -0.93
N ALA A 138 14.05 23.07 -1.07
CA ALA A 138 14.70 22.68 -2.31
C ALA A 138 14.32 21.25 -2.69
N LEU A 139 14.40 20.31 -1.74
CA LEU A 139 14.01 18.91 -1.97
C LEU A 139 12.52 18.77 -2.33
N ASN A 140 11.62 19.43 -1.62
CA ASN A 140 10.19 19.42 -1.94
C ASN A 140 9.92 19.89 -3.38
N ARG A 141 10.61 20.95 -3.84
CA ARG A 141 10.47 21.46 -5.21
C ARG A 141 11.12 20.54 -6.24
N SER A 142 12.34 20.05 -5.98
CA SER A 142 13.11 19.22 -6.90
C SER A 142 12.43 17.88 -7.19
N PHE A 143 11.72 17.32 -6.21
CA PHE A 143 11.02 16.05 -6.37
C PHE A 143 9.50 16.19 -6.56
N ASN A 144 9.00 17.43 -6.69
CA ASN A 144 7.58 17.76 -6.85
C ASN A 144 6.69 17.02 -5.83
N VAL A 145 7.03 17.17 -4.54
CA VAL A 145 6.29 16.51 -3.45
C VAL A 145 4.98 17.25 -3.21
N GLU A 146 3.87 16.62 -3.62
CA GLU A 146 2.51 17.20 -3.50
C GLU A 146 1.79 16.81 -2.21
N GLY A 147 2.28 15.78 -1.50
CA GLY A 147 1.67 15.29 -0.27
C GLY A 147 2.58 14.37 0.54
N ILE A 148 2.15 14.07 1.77
CA ILE A 148 2.84 13.17 2.70
C ILE A 148 1.88 12.05 3.15
N PRO A 149 2.37 10.85 3.52
CA PRO A 149 3.76 10.41 3.44
C PRO A 149 4.24 10.26 2.00
N CYS A 150 5.47 10.70 1.72
CA CYS A 150 6.14 10.50 0.44
C CYS A 150 7.54 9.94 0.67
N LEU A 151 7.94 8.94 -0.11
CA LEU A 151 9.26 8.30 -0.03
C LEU A 151 9.87 8.27 -1.43
N ILE A 152 10.92 9.06 -1.62
CA ILE A 152 11.68 9.08 -2.87
C ILE A 152 12.92 8.21 -2.68
N ILE A 153 13.14 7.23 -3.55
CA ILE A 153 14.28 6.33 -3.47
C ILE A 153 15.33 6.75 -4.51
N LEU A 154 16.53 7.04 -4.04
CA LEU A 154 17.67 7.51 -4.83
C LEU A 154 18.73 6.41 -4.92
N GLN A 155 19.15 6.12 -6.14
CA GLN A 155 20.25 5.18 -6.41
C GLN A 155 21.62 5.88 -6.25
N PRO A 156 22.64 5.18 -5.71
CA PRO A 156 23.92 5.78 -5.31
C PRO A 156 24.69 6.50 -6.44
N ASN A 157 24.58 6.02 -7.69
CA ASN A 157 25.37 6.53 -8.83
C ASN A 157 24.51 7.13 -9.95
N ASP A 158 23.26 7.46 -9.67
CA ASP A 158 22.30 7.91 -10.68
C ASP A 158 22.22 9.44 -10.75
N ILE A 159 23.24 10.06 -11.35
CA ILE A 159 23.37 11.52 -11.48
C ILE A 159 22.25 12.12 -12.35
N GLU A 160 21.74 11.34 -13.32
CA GLU A 160 20.69 11.78 -14.24
C GLU A 160 19.25 11.57 -13.68
N ASN A 161 19.13 11.08 -12.45
CA ASN A 161 17.87 10.73 -11.79
C ASN A 161 17.02 9.66 -12.53
N VAL A 162 17.60 8.91 -13.46
CA VAL A 162 16.92 7.89 -14.30
C VAL A 162 16.47 6.68 -13.47
N GLY A 163 17.16 6.39 -12.37
CA GLY A 163 16.87 5.35 -11.40
C GLY A 163 16.11 5.85 -10.16
N THR A 164 15.71 7.12 -10.12
CA THR A 164 14.91 7.68 -9.03
C THR A 164 13.50 7.12 -9.06
N LEU A 165 13.01 6.64 -7.91
CA LEU A 165 11.65 6.15 -7.75
C LEU A 165 10.87 7.10 -6.84
N HIS A 166 9.71 7.54 -7.31
CA HIS A 166 8.86 8.49 -6.59
C HIS A 166 7.75 7.82 -5.77
N ASP A 167 7.52 6.54 -6.01
CA ASP A 167 6.47 5.68 -5.48
C ASP A 167 6.96 4.76 -4.35
N GLY A 168 7.98 5.20 -3.60
CA GLY A 168 8.61 4.38 -2.56
C GLY A 168 7.65 3.90 -1.47
N VAL A 169 6.62 4.67 -1.13
CA VAL A 169 5.59 4.27 -0.15
C VAL A 169 4.84 3.01 -0.63
N GLU A 170 4.42 3.02 -1.90
CA GLU A 170 3.69 1.90 -2.51
C GLU A 170 4.61 0.69 -2.65
N ILE A 171 5.84 0.89 -3.11
CA ILE A 171 6.84 -0.19 -3.24
C ILE A 171 7.07 -0.88 -1.88
N ILE A 172 7.20 -0.10 -0.80
CA ILE A 172 7.39 -0.63 0.56
C ILE A 172 6.14 -1.41 1.02
N TYR A 173 4.94 -0.89 0.80
CA TYR A 173 3.71 -1.63 1.13
C TYR A 173 3.56 -2.93 0.33
N ARG A 174 3.95 -2.91 -0.95
CA ARG A 174 3.72 -4.02 -1.88
C ARG A 174 4.78 -5.12 -1.79
N PHE A 175 6.05 -4.74 -1.60
CA PHE A 175 7.19 -5.65 -1.70
C PHE A 175 8.09 -5.65 -0.45
N GLY A 176 7.99 -4.62 0.39
CA GLY A 176 8.82 -4.46 1.58
C GLY A 176 10.32 -4.57 1.28
N ALA A 177 11.06 -5.28 2.14
CA ALA A 177 12.51 -5.47 1.99
C ALA A 177 12.91 -6.21 0.70
N ARG A 178 12.01 -7.01 0.09
CA ARG A 178 12.34 -7.77 -1.13
C ARG A 178 12.60 -6.88 -2.34
N ALA A 179 12.07 -5.66 -2.32
CA ALA A 179 12.27 -4.66 -3.36
C ALA A 179 13.71 -4.15 -3.41
N PHE A 180 14.50 -4.26 -2.33
CA PHE A 180 15.91 -3.87 -2.35
C PHE A 180 16.67 -4.64 -3.46
N PRO A 181 17.53 -3.99 -4.26
CA PRO A 181 18.07 -2.62 -4.14
C PRO A 181 17.20 -1.50 -4.75
N PHE A 182 15.92 -1.74 -4.99
CA PHE A 182 14.96 -0.80 -5.56
C PHE A 182 15.35 -0.34 -6.97
N THR A 183 15.90 -1.24 -7.78
CA THR A 183 16.16 -0.99 -9.19
C THR A 183 14.93 -1.35 -10.03
N LYS A 184 14.81 -0.76 -11.22
CA LYS A 184 13.70 -1.06 -12.14
C LYS A 184 13.64 -2.54 -12.48
N GLU A 185 14.80 -3.15 -12.76
CA GLU A 185 14.91 -4.57 -13.07
C GLU A 185 14.41 -5.44 -11.90
N ARG A 186 14.76 -5.07 -10.65
CA ARG A 186 14.33 -5.82 -9.48
C ARG A 186 12.82 -5.73 -9.26
N LEU A 187 12.24 -4.56 -9.49
CA LEU A 187 10.79 -4.37 -9.40
C LEU A 187 10.07 -5.14 -10.52
N GLU A 188 10.58 -5.11 -11.75
CA GLU A 188 10.04 -5.88 -12.87
C GLU A 188 10.06 -7.40 -12.60
N GLU A 189 11.14 -7.93 -12.00
CA GLU A 189 11.23 -9.32 -11.54
C GLU A 189 10.14 -9.65 -10.52
N LEU A 190 9.99 -8.83 -9.47
CA LEU A 190 8.99 -9.05 -8.43
C LEU A 190 7.57 -8.96 -8.97
N GLU A 191 7.32 -8.05 -9.90
CA GLU A 191 6.04 -7.96 -10.59
C GLU A 191 5.79 -9.17 -11.48
N LYS A 192 6.80 -9.69 -12.15
CA LYS A 192 6.69 -10.93 -12.93
C LYS A 192 6.37 -12.11 -12.03
N GLU A 193 7.07 -12.27 -10.90
CA GLU A 193 6.76 -13.30 -9.91
C GLU A 193 5.30 -13.18 -9.39
N LEU A 194 4.83 -11.95 -9.14
CA LEU A 194 3.44 -11.72 -8.74
C LEU A 194 2.46 -12.10 -9.84
N ARG A 195 2.73 -11.73 -11.10
CA ARG A 195 1.91 -12.09 -12.26
C ARG A 195 1.86 -13.60 -12.44
N GLU A 196 3.00 -14.28 -12.43
CA GLU A 196 3.08 -15.75 -12.54
C GLU A 196 2.29 -16.42 -11.41
N LYS A 197 2.40 -15.93 -10.18
CA LYS A 197 1.64 -16.43 -9.03
C LYS A 197 0.13 -16.21 -9.18
N GLN A 198 -0.29 -15.06 -9.71
CA GLN A 198 -1.69 -14.78 -10.04
C GLN A 198 -2.18 -15.65 -11.20
N GLU A 199 -1.38 -15.85 -12.24
CA GLU A 199 -1.66 -16.70 -13.40
C GLU A 199 -1.69 -18.19 -13.06
N SER A 200 -0.93 -18.64 -12.07
CA SER A 200 -1.00 -20.01 -11.56
C SER A 200 -2.09 -20.20 -10.50
N GLN A 201 -2.68 -19.12 -9.99
CA GLN A 201 -3.72 -19.19 -8.96
C GLN A 201 -4.93 -19.98 -9.46
N THR A 202 -5.34 -20.98 -8.69
CA THR A 202 -6.56 -21.77 -8.92
C THR A 202 -7.25 -22.01 -7.58
N ILE A 203 -8.55 -22.32 -7.61
CA ILE A 203 -9.32 -22.66 -6.39
C ILE A 203 -8.68 -23.84 -5.67
N THR A 204 -8.29 -24.88 -6.41
CA THR A 204 -7.63 -26.06 -5.84
C THR A 204 -6.32 -25.69 -5.16
N HIS A 205 -5.42 -24.98 -5.85
CA HIS A 205 -4.13 -24.58 -5.26
C HIS A 205 -4.29 -23.70 -4.00
N LEU A 206 -5.36 -22.91 -3.91
CA LEU A 206 -5.64 -22.07 -2.74
C LEU A 206 -6.27 -22.84 -1.57
N LEU A 207 -7.14 -23.80 -1.86
CA LEU A 207 -8.01 -24.44 -0.85
C LEU A 207 -7.66 -25.90 -0.55
N THR A 208 -6.59 -26.46 -1.13
CA THR A 208 -6.08 -27.80 -0.80
C THR A 208 -4.66 -27.75 -0.28
N ASP A 209 -4.28 -28.75 0.50
CA ASP A 209 -2.89 -29.06 0.80
C ASP A 209 -2.57 -30.53 0.49
N HIS A 210 -1.35 -30.97 0.79
CA HIS A 210 -0.90 -32.35 0.55
C HIS A 210 -1.62 -33.40 1.40
N THR A 211 -2.38 -32.98 2.42
CA THR A 211 -3.12 -33.82 3.36
C THR A 211 -4.64 -33.72 3.20
N ARG A 212 -5.16 -32.67 2.57
CA ARG A 212 -6.60 -32.39 2.48
C ARG A 212 -7.03 -31.76 1.16
N ASP A 213 -8.11 -32.31 0.60
CA ASP A 213 -8.78 -31.85 -0.61
C ASP A 213 -10.28 -31.53 -0.44
N PHE A 214 -10.79 -31.44 0.80
CA PHE A 214 -12.21 -31.23 1.10
C PHE A 214 -12.48 -30.04 2.05
N LEU A 215 -13.65 -29.44 1.98
CA LEU A 215 -14.17 -28.43 2.91
C LEU A 215 -15.27 -29.04 3.79
N LEU A 216 -15.59 -28.39 4.91
CA LEU A 216 -16.71 -28.76 5.76
C LEU A 216 -17.99 -28.08 5.25
N GLY A 217 -18.99 -28.88 4.91
CA GLY A 217 -20.32 -28.38 4.55
C GLY A 217 -21.23 -28.26 5.76
N HIS A 218 -21.91 -27.12 5.91
CA HIS A 218 -22.97 -26.93 6.91
C HIS A 218 -24.32 -27.45 6.36
N PRO A 219 -25.22 -28.06 7.17
CA PRO A 219 -25.17 -28.28 8.63
C PRO A 219 -24.54 -29.60 9.10
N SER A 220 -24.14 -30.48 8.18
CA SER A 220 -23.77 -31.87 8.53
C SER A 220 -22.27 -32.10 8.73
N HIS A 221 -21.45 -31.04 8.68
CA HIS A 221 -19.99 -31.12 8.56
C HIS A 221 -19.51 -32.11 7.48
N LYS A 222 -20.33 -32.34 6.46
CA LYS A 222 -20.03 -33.29 5.40
C LYS A 222 -18.84 -32.78 4.60
N GLN A 223 -17.91 -33.67 4.28
CA GLN A 223 -16.79 -33.35 3.43
C GLN A 223 -17.28 -33.03 2.01
N VAL A 224 -16.98 -31.82 1.54
CA VAL A 224 -17.26 -31.31 0.20
C VAL A 224 -15.95 -31.20 -0.56
N PRO A 225 -15.71 -31.98 -1.63
CA PRO A 225 -14.46 -31.90 -2.39
C PRO A 225 -14.22 -30.48 -2.93
N VAL A 226 -13.01 -29.95 -2.79
CA VAL A 226 -12.64 -28.62 -3.31
C VAL A 226 -12.84 -28.54 -4.83
N ALA A 227 -12.65 -29.67 -5.53
CA ALA A 227 -12.90 -29.76 -6.96
C ALA A 227 -14.34 -29.38 -7.37
N SER A 228 -15.35 -29.52 -6.49
CA SER A 228 -16.73 -29.12 -6.80
C SER A 228 -16.96 -27.61 -6.75
N LEU A 229 -15.97 -26.83 -6.30
CA LEU A 229 -16.02 -25.37 -6.31
C LEU A 229 -15.47 -24.77 -7.63
N VAL A 230 -14.77 -25.57 -8.44
CA VAL A 230 -14.23 -25.11 -9.73
C VAL A 230 -15.36 -24.67 -10.66
N GLY A 231 -15.23 -23.50 -11.27
CA GLY A 231 -16.27 -22.90 -12.12
C GLY A 231 -17.28 -22.03 -11.35
N LYS A 232 -17.21 -21.96 -10.02
CA LYS A 232 -18.08 -21.11 -9.19
C LYS A 232 -17.38 -19.82 -8.79
N THR A 233 -18.16 -18.76 -8.57
CA THR A 233 -17.67 -17.56 -7.88
C THR A 233 -17.58 -17.88 -6.39
N ILE A 234 -16.40 -17.68 -5.78
CA ILE A 234 -16.15 -18.06 -4.37
C ILE A 234 -15.83 -16.84 -3.52
N GLY A 235 -16.54 -16.65 -2.41
CA GLY A 235 -16.18 -15.69 -1.37
C GLY A 235 -15.37 -16.35 -0.26
N LEU A 236 -14.10 -15.97 -0.07
CA LEU A 236 -13.31 -16.34 1.10
C LEU A 236 -13.62 -15.36 2.24
N TYR A 237 -14.37 -15.83 3.25
CA TYR A 237 -14.82 -15.01 4.37
C TYR A 237 -13.92 -15.22 5.59
N PHE A 238 -13.07 -14.25 5.87
CA PHE A 238 -12.17 -14.23 7.02
C PHE A 238 -12.88 -13.55 8.19
N SER A 239 -13.23 -14.32 9.23
CA SER A 239 -13.90 -13.80 10.42
C SER A 239 -13.65 -14.70 11.63
N ALA A 240 -14.16 -14.29 12.79
CA ALA A 240 -14.14 -15.06 14.03
C ALA A 240 -15.31 -14.65 14.93
N GLN A 241 -15.71 -15.52 15.86
CA GLN A 241 -16.82 -15.28 16.79
C GLN A 241 -16.55 -14.06 17.69
N TRP A 242 -15.30 -13.89 18.12
CA TRP A 242 -14.87 -12.77 18.97
C TRP A 242 -14.85 -11.43 18.24
N CYS A 243 -15.01 -11.42 16.91
CA CYS A 243 -14.95 -10.22 16.10
C CYS A 243 -16.31 -9.49 16.11
N LEU A 244 -16.46 -8.47 16.96
CA LEU A 244 -17.70 -7.68 17.05
C LEU A 244 -18.16 -7.09 15.70
N PRO A 245 -17.29 -6.49 14.85
CA PRO A 245 -17.70 -6.07 13.52
C PRO A 245 -18.11 -7.24 12.61
N GLY A 246 -17.50 -8.41 12.79
CA GLY A 246 -17.86 -9.67 12.13
C GLY A 246 -19.25 -10.13 12.49
N LEU A 247 -19.61 -10.09 13.77
CA LEU A 247 -20.95 -10.41 14.27
C LEU A 247 -22.04 -9.49 13.68
N LYS A 248 -21.73 -8.19 13.45
CA LYS A 248 -22.65 -7.27 12.76
C LYS A 248 -22.75 -7.58 11.26
N PHE A 249 -21.65 -7.91 10.60
CA PHE A 249 -21.60 -8.12 9.15
C PHE A 249 -22.16 -9.48 8.71
N THR A 250 -22.03 -10.52 9.53
CA THR A 250 -22.41 -11.90 9.15
C THR A 250 -23.89 -12.05 8.78
N PRO A 251 -24.86 -11.54 9.57
CA PRO A 251 -26.28 -11.62 9.20
C PRO A 251 -26.58 -10.95 7.85
N LYS A 252 -25.92 -9.82 7.57
CA LYS A 252 -26.03 -9.12 6.28
C LYS A 252 -25.48 -9.98 5.14
N LEU A 253 -24.30 -10.56 5.32
CA LEU A 253 -23.70 -11.46 4.33
C LEU A 253 -24.58 -12.69 4.06
N ILE A 254 -25.20 -13.27 5.09
CA ILE A 254 -26.16 -14.37 4.96
C ILE A 254 -27.36 -13.96 4.11
N SER A 255 -27.95 -12.80 4.39
CA SER A 255 -29.09 -12.28 3.62
C SER A 255 -28.73 -12.10 2.15
N ILE A 256 -27.57 -11.52 1.86
CA ILE A 256 -27.10 -11.26 0.49
C ILE A 256 -26.74 -12.57 -0.23
N TYR A 257 -26.11 -13.51 0.47
CA TYR A 257 -25.84 -14.85 -0.06
C TYR A 257 -27.13 -15.53 -0.52
N HIS A 258 -28.17 -15.54 0.32
CA HIS A 258 -29.46 -16.12 -0.08
C HIS A 258 -30.11 -15.40 -1.26
N MET A 259 -30.05 -14.06 -1.31
CA MET A 259 -30.55 -13.29 -2.46
C MET A 259 -29.82 -13.67 -3.76
N ILE A 260 -28.49 -13.77 -3.73
CA ILE A 260 -27.71 -14.19 -4.90
C ILE A 260 -28.06 -15.63 -5.31
N LYS A 261 -28.15 -16.56 -4.35
CA LYS A 261 -28.54 -17.96 -4.63
C LYS A 261 -29.94 -18.06 -5.24
N GLN A 262 -30.88 -17.26 -4.75
CA GLN A 262 -32.24 -17.20 -5.30
C GLN A 262 -32.22 -16.67 -6.74
N MET A 263 -31.55 -15.55 -6.99
CA MET A 263 -31.43 -14.95 -8.33
C MET A 263 -30.83 -15.95 -9.34
N LEU A 264 -29.81 -16.70 -8.93
CA LEU A 264 -29.19 -17.73 -9.77
C LEU A 264 -30.12 -18.94 -10.02
N GLY A 265 -30.91 -19.35 -9.03
CA GLY A 265 -31.88 -20.42 -9.17
C GLY A 265 -33.04 -20.09 -10.13
N GLU A 266 -33.41 -18.82 -10.24
CA GLU A 266 -34.43 -18.32 -11.16
C GLU A 266 -33.91 -18.23 -12.61
N GLN A 267 -32.62 -17.92 -12.79
CA GLN A 267 -31.96 -17.89 -14.11
C GLN A 267 -31.52 -19.29 -14.58
N ARG A 268 -32.49 -20.18 -14.83
CA ARG A 268 -32.23 -21.54 -15.37
C ARG A 268 -31.47 -21.47 -16.70
N GLY A 269 -30.23 -21.94 -16.73
CA GLY A 269 -29.47 -22.18 -17.97
C GLY A 269 -28.05 -21.61 -18.03
N LYS A 270 -27.60 -20.89 -16.99
CA LYS A 270 -26.19 -20.51 -16.85
C LYS A 270 -25.52 -21.40 -15.79
N ASP A 271 -24.34 -21.93 -16.08
CA ASP A 271 -23.47 -22.64 -15.11
C ASP A 271 -22.84 -21.67 -14.09
N GLU A 272 -23.59 -20.67 -13.66
CA GLU A 272 -23.18 -19.68 -12.67
C GLU A 272 -23.63 -20.14 -11.27
N ASP A 273 -22.70 -20.19 -10.32
CA ASP A 273 -22.99 -20.48 -8.91
C ASP A 273 -22.11 -19.60 -8.02
N PHE A 274 -22.60 -19.33 -6.81
CA PHE A 274 -21.91 -18.56 -5.79
C PHE A 274 -21.80 -19.38 -4.51
N GLU A 275 -20.61 -19.47 -3.94
CA GLU A 275 -20.39 -20.16 -2.67
C GLU A 275 -19.46 -19.35 -1.78
N ILE A 276 -19.61 -19.48 -0.47
CA ILE A 276 -18.71 -18.85 0.50
C ILE A 276 -17.93 -19.94 1.24
N VAL A 277 -16.65 -19.67 1.49
CA VAL A 277 -15.79 -20.50 2.31
C VAL A 277 -15.35 -19.69 3.51
N PHE A 278 -15.80 -20.09 4.70
CA PHE A 278 -15.39 -19.52 5.97
C PHE A 278 -13.95 -19.91 6.28
N VAL A 279 -13.13 -18.89 6.54
CA VAL A 279 -11.72 -18.99 6.92
C VAL A 279 -11.60 -18.44 8.33
N SER A 280 -11.72 -19.33 9.31
CA SER A 280 -11.82 -18.95 10.72
C SER A 280 -10.51 -18.35 11.27
N SER A 281 -10.66 -17.30 12.07
CA SER A 281 -9.62 -16.75 12.96
C SER A 281 -9.96 -16.97 14.44
N ASP A 282 -10.82 -17.95 14.73
CA ASP A 282 -11.16 -18.36 16.10
C ASP A 282 -9.94 -18.98 16.80
N ARG A 283 -9.97 -18.98 18.13
CA ARG A 283 -8.82 -19.40 18.96
C ARG A 283 -8.95 -20.84 19.44
N ASP A 284 -10.14 -21.42 19.32
CA ASP A 284 -10.49 -22.74 19.80
C ASP A 284 -11.61 -23.34 18.94
N GLN A 285 -11.74 -24.67 19.03
CA GLN A 285 -12.69 -25.47 18.27
C GLN A 285 -14.14 -25.10 18.58
N ASP A 286 -14.47 -24.88 19.87
CA ASP A 286 -15.84 -24.63 20.31
C ASP A 286 -16.37 -23.30 19.75
N SER A 287 -15.54 -22.25 19.78
CA SER A 287 -15.87 -20.94 19.19
C SER A 287 -16.05 -21.04 17.68
N PHE A 288 -15.19 -21.82 17.00
CA PHE A 288 -15.31 -22.09 15.56
C PHE A 288 -16.63 -22.77 15.22
N GLU A 289 -16.97 -23.86 15.90
CA GLU A 289 -18.19 -24.64 15.65
C GLU A 289 -19.43 -23.79 15.93
N SER A 290 -19.50 -23.14 17.09
CA SER A 290 -20.63 -22.30 17.48
C SER A 290 -20.90 -21.17 16.48
N TYR A 291 -19.85 -20.59 15.89
CA TYR A 291 -20.02 -19.54 14.90
C TYR A 291 -20.34 -20.10 13.51
N LEU A 292 -19.73 -21.21 13.11
CA LEU A 292 -20.02 -21.90 11.85
C LEU A 292 -21.49 -22.34 11.77
N GLU A 293 -22.10 -22.77 12.88
CA GLU A 293 -23.53 -23.13 12.97
C GLU A 293 -24.48 -22.00 12.56
N THR A 294 -24.02 -20.75 12.64
CA THR A 294 -24.82 -19.58 12.24
C THR A 294 -24.79 -19.34 10.73
N MET A 295 -23.92 -20.03 9.98
CA MET A 295 -23.60 -19.73 8.58
C MET A 295 -24.12 -20.81 7.62
N PRO A 296 -24.67 -20.44 6.44
CA PRO A 296 -25.23 -21.40 5.48
C PRO A 296 -24.21 -22.00 4.50
N TRP A 297 -22.92 -21.69 4.65
CA TRP A 297 -21.88 -21.94 3.64
C TRP A 297 -20.78 -22.90 4.11
N LEU A 298 -19.76 -23.11 3.27
CA LEU A 298 -18.67 -24.06 3.53
C LEU A 298 -17.62 -23.46 4.48
N ALA A 299 -16.78 -24.30 5.09
CA ALA A 299 -15.67 -23.84 5.92
C ALA A 299 -14.39 -24.67 5.71
N LEU A 300 -13.24 -24.04 5.88
CA LEU A 300 -12.00 -24.78 6.15
C LEU A 300 -12.06 -25.38 7.55
N PRO A 301 -11.55 -26.62 7.76
CA PRO A 301 -11.44 -27.18 9.09
C PRO A 301 -10.64 -26.28 10.03
N PHE A 302 -11.04 -26.26 11.31
CA PHE A 302 -10.30 -25.51 12.33
C PHE A 302 -8.85 -26.01 12.43
N GLY A 303 -7.90 -25.08 12.59
CA GLY A 303 -6.48 -25.38 12.68
C GLY A 303 -5.79 -25.75 11.36
N ASP A 304 -6.50 -25.77 10.24
CA ASP A 304 -5.93 -26.07 8.92
C ASP A 304 -4.80 -25.08 8.56
N PRO A 305 -3.61 -25.57 8.14
CA PRO A 305 -2.47 -24.71 7.79
C PRO A 305 -2.76 -23.76 6.61
N THR A 306 -3.69 -24.14 5.73
CA THR A 306 -4.19 -23.33 4.61
C THR A 306 -4.75 -22.00 5.09
N ILE A 307 -5.37 -21.94 6.28
CA ILE A 307 -5.90 -20.69 6.87
C ILE A 307 -4.79 -19.64 6.95
N LYS A 308 -3.65 -19.98 7.56
CA LYS A 308 -2.51 -19.05 7.71
C LYS A 308 -1.93 -18.66 6.35
N THR A 309 -1.85 -19.62 5.43
CA THR A 309 -1.37 -19.39 4.07
C THR A 309 -2.26 -18.39 3.32
N LEU A 310 -3.59 -18.53 3.41
CA LEU A 310 -4.56 -17.65 2.79
C LEU A 310 -4.54 -16.24 3.41
N THR A 311 -4.53 -16.13 4.74
CA THR A 311 -4.43 -14.85 5.44
C THR A 311 -3.21 -14.06 4.98
N LYS A 312 -2.05 -14.73 4.83
CA LYS A 312 -0.83 -14.10 4.31
C LYS A 312 -0.90 -13.82 2.81
N TYR A 313 -1.43 -14.75 2.01
CA TYR A 313 -1.53 -14.63 0.55
C TYR A 313 -2.37 -13.41 0.15
N PHE A 314 -3.49 -13.19 0.84
CA PHE A 314 -4.41 -12.09 0.58
C PHE A 314 -4.10 -10.81 1.38
N ASP A 315 -3.05 -10.82 2.20
CA ASP A 315 -2.67 -9.72 3.10
C ASP A 315 -3.86 -9.24 3.97
N VAL A 316 -4.52 -10.19 4.63
CA VAL A 316 -5.67 -9.91 5.49
C VAL A 316 -5.15 -9.32 6.81
N ARG A 317 -5.13 -7.99 6.90
CA ARG A 317 -4.67 -7.24 8.09
C ARG A 317 -5.74 -7.05 9.17
N GLY A 318 -7.00 -7.27 8.83
CA GLY A 318 -8.13 -7.09 9.75
C GLY A 318 -9.32 -7.94 9.35
N ILE A 319 -10.13 -8.29 10.35
CA ILE A 319 -11.39 -9.04 10.18
C ILE A 319 -12.58 -8.20 10.67
N PRO A 320 -13.78 -8.38 10.10
CA PRO A 320 -14.10 -9.31 9.01
C PRO A 320 -13.61 -8.80 7.66
N SER A 321 -13.14 -9.72 6.82
CA SER A 321 -12.71 -9.48 5.44
C SER A 321 -13.33 -10.51 4.49
N LEU A 322 -13.60 -10.11 3.26
CA LEU A 322 -14.19 -10.96 2.24
C LEU A 322 -13.45 -10.77 0.91
N THR A 323 -12.77 -11.82 0.46
CA THR A 323 -12.09 -11.85 -0.85
C THR A 323 -12.94 -12.63 -1.83
N ILE A 324 -13.18 -12.10 -3.03
CA ILE A 324 -13.96 -12.75 -4.07
C ILE A 324 -13.02 -13.33 -5.13
N LEU A 325 -13.22 -14.61 -5.43
CA LEU A 325 -12.58 -15.35 -6.50
C LEU A 325 -13.59 -15.61 -7.61
N GLY A 326 -13.17 -15.47 -8.85
CA GLY A 326 -13.99 -15.78 -10.02
C GLY A 326 -14.07 -17.28 -10.30
N PRO A 327 -14.93 -17.69 -11.24
CA PRO A 327 -15.06 -19.07 -11.73
C PRO A 327 -13.75 -19.74 -12.16
N ASP A 328 -12.81 -18.93 -12.66
CA ASP A 328 -11.47 -19.33 -13.09
C ASP A 328 -10.48 -19.50 -11.94
N GLY A 329 -10.90 -19.21 -10.70
CA GLY A 329 -10.08 -19.21 -9.50
C GLY A 329 -9.17 -18.00 -9.34
N LYS A 330 -9.28 -16.98 -10.20
CA LYS A 330 -8.57 -15.71 -10.08
C LYS A 330 -9.25 -14.81 -9.07
N THR A 331 -8.48 -13.93 -8.45
CA THR A 331 -9.03 -12.96 -7.50
C THR A 331 -9.68 -11.81 -8.25
N LEU A 332 -11.00 -11.67 -8.10
CA LEU A 332 -11.75 -10.54 -8.63
C LEU A 332 -11.56 -9.31 -7.74
N THR A 333 -11.63 -9.49 -6.42
CA THR A 333 -11.38 -8.40 -5.47
C THR A 333 -11.00 -8.93 -4.09
N ARG A 334 -10.22 -8.16 -3.34
CA ARG A 334 -9.96 -8.40 -1.90
C ARG A 334 -10.89 -7.59 -1.00
N TYR A 335 -11.72 -6.73 -1.59
CA TYR A 335 -12.58 -5.77 -0.90
C TYR A 335 -14.06 -6.16 -1.03
N GLY A 336 -14.36 -7.46 -1.11
CA GLY A 336 -15.73 -7.98 -1.26
C GLY A 336 -16.68 -7.48 -0.17
N ARG A 337 -16.19 -7.28 1.06
CA ARG A 337 -17.00 -6.72 2.16
C ARG A 337 -17.53 -5.33 1.82
N ASN A 338 -16.68 -4.49 1.20
CA ASN A 338 -17.07 -3.14 0.80
C ASN A 338 -18.12 -3.20 -0.31
N LEU A 339 -17.93 -4.07 -1.30
CA LEU A 339 -18.88 -4.25 -2.40
C LEU A 339 -20.24 -4.74 -1.90
N ILE A 340 -20.27 -5.68 -0.96
CA ILE A 340 -21.52 -6.16 -0.32
C ILE A 340 -22.22 -5.03 0.45
N ASN A 341 -21.46 -4.19 1.16
CA ASN A 341 -22.05 -3.07 1.90
C ASN A 341 -22.61 -1.99 0.97
N LEU A 342 -21.92 -1.72 -0.14
CA LEU A 342 -22.27 -0.65 -1.06
C LEU A 342 -23.36 -1.07 -2.04
N TYR A 343 -23.15 -2.17 -2.75
CA TYR A 343 -23.97 -2.62 -3.87
C TYR A 343 -24.89 -3.81 -3.54
N GLN A 344 -24.75 -4.40 -2.35
CA GLN A 344 -25.58 -5.53 -1.91
C GLN A 344 -25.51 -6.71 -2.91
N GLU A 345 -26.62 -7.37 -3.21
CA GLU A 345 -26.71 -8.48 -4.16
C GLU A 345 -26.36 -8.07 -5.60
N LYS A 346 -26.56 -6.79 -5.95
CA LYS A 346 -26.22 -6.26 -7.28
C LYS A 346 -24.73 -6.27 -7.57
N ALA A 347 -23.89 -6.39 -6.53
CA ALA A 347 -22.45 -6.54 -6.66
C ALA A 347 -22.08 -7.78 -7.48
N TYR A 348 -22.88 -8.85 -7.42
CA TYR A 348 -22.66 -10.07 -8.18
C TYR A 348 -22.76 -9.80 -9.70
N PRO A 349 -21.87 -10.34 -10.56
CA PRO A 349 -20.84 -11.36 -10.29
C PRO A 349 -19.47 -10.82 -9.83
N PHE A 350 -19.42 -9.59 -9.32
CA PHE A 350 -18.21 -8.91 -8.82
C PHE A 350 -17.13 -8.70 -9.90
N THR A 351 -17.52 -8.74 -11.17
CA THR A 351 -16.62 -8.46 -12.31
C THR A 351 -16.37 -6.96 -12.43
N GLY A 352 -15.19 -6.57 -12.92
CA GLY A 352 -14.89 -5.15 -13.16
C GLY A 352 -15.95 -4.44 -14.01
N THR A 353 -16.45 -5.10 -15.04
CA THR A 353 -17.53 -4.59 -15.90
C THR A 353 -18.84 -4.32 -15.15
N GLN A 354 -19.20 -5.18 -14.19
CA GLN A 354 -20.40 -4.99 -13.37
C GLN A 354 -20.19 -3.84 -12.38
N LEU A 355 -19.01 -3.73 -11.79
CA LEU A 355 -18.68 -2.65 -10.86
C LEU A 355 -18.67 -1.29 -11.57
N GLU A 356 -18.05 -1.19 -12.74
CA GLU A 356 -18.09 0.02 -13.57
C GLU A 356 -19.52 0.44 -13.93
N LEU A 357 -20.43 -0.52 -14.17
CA LEU A 357 -21.83 -0.23 -14.44
C LEU A 357 -22.53 0.35 -13.20
N LEU A 358 -22.30 -0.24 -12.03
CA LEU A 358 -22.90 0.22 -10.77
C LEU A 358 -22.36 1.58 -10.35
N GLU A 359 -21.06 1.84 -10.53
CA GLU A 359 -20.46 3.15 -10.31
C GLU A 359 -21.09 4.22 -11.20
N LYS A 360 -21.24 3.94 -12.50
CA LYS A 360 -21.93 4.85 -13.43
C LYS A 360 -23.38 5.11 -13.02
N GLN A 361 -24.10 4.08 -12.56
CA GLN A 361 -25.47 4.25 -12.06
C GLN A 361 -25.51 5.16 -10.83
N MET A 362 -24.59 4.96 -9.87
CA MET A 362 -24.47 5.83 -8.71
C MET A 362 -24.15 7.28 -9.09
N ASP A 363 -23.25 7.49 -10.05
CA ASP A 363 -22.90 8.83 -10.53
C ASP A 363 -24.08 9.53 -11.19
N GLU A 364 -24.88 8.81 -12.00
CA GLU A 364 -26.10 9.35 -12.60
C GLU A 364 -27.19 9.63 -11.55
N GLU A 365 -27.35 8.77 -10.55
CA GLU A 365 -28.27 9.01 -9.42
C GLU A 365 -27.83 10.24 -8.61
N ALA A 366 -26.53 10.39 -8.36
CA ALA A 366 -25.96 11.49 -7.59
C ALA A 366 -26.17 12.86 -8.24
N LYS A 367 -26.29 12.94 -9.57
CA LYS A 367 -26.65 14.20 -10.27
C LYS A 367 -28.02 14.74 -9.87
N ASN A 368 -28.91 13.88 -9.37
CA ASN A 368 -30.23 14.26 -8.91
C ASN A 368 -30.28 14.59 -7.41
N LEU A 369 -29.17 14.41 -6.69
CA LEU A 369 -29.07 14.74 -5.28
C LEU A 369 -28.74 16.22 -5.08
N PRO A 370 -29.28 16.86 -4.02
CA PRO A 370 -28.92 18.22 -3.67
C PRO A 370 -27.43 18.35 -3.33
N ALA A 371 -26.78 19.42 -3.78
CA ALA A 371 -25.36 19.67 -3.49
C ALA A 371 -25.08 19.86 -1.99
N PHE A 372 -26.08 20.28 -1.23
CA PHE A 372 -26.01 20.45 0.22
C PHE A 372 -27.33 20.00 0.86
N GLU A 373 -27.25 19.45 2.08
CA GLU A 373 -28.41 19.00 2.86
C GLU A 373 -28.18 19.18 4.37
N PHE A 374 -29.29 19.30 5.12
CA PHE A 374 -29.26 19.27 6.59
C PHE A 374 -29.78 17.93 7.09
N HIS A 375 -28.96 17.21 7.87
CA HIS A 375 -29.33 15.91 8.42
C HIS A 375 -29.88 16.04 9.85
N GLN A 376 -31.00 15.39 10.17
CA GLN A 376 -31.63 15.45 11.50
C GLN A 376 -30.67 15.15 12.68
N GLY A 377 -29.73 14.22 12.50
CA GLY A 377 -28.73 13.84 13.50
C GLY A 377 -27.49 14.75 13.56
N HIS A 378 -27.42 15.81 12.76
CA HIS A 378 -26.24 16.67 12.66
C HIS A 378 -26.61 18.16 12.49
N HIS A 379 -25.83 19.06 13.08
CA HIS A 379 -26.20 20.47 13.14
C HIS A 379 -25.66 21.32 11.99
N HIS A 380 -24.54 20.95 11.39
CA HIS A 380 -23.97 21.69 10.27
C HIS A 380 -24.59 21.24 8.94
N GLU A 381 -24.44 22.10 7.93
CA GLU A 381 -24.74 21.74 6.55
C GLU A 381 -23.77 20.65 6.09
N LEU A 382 -24.29 19.66 5.36
CA LEU A 382 -23.49 18.60 4.75
C LEU A 382 -23.38 18.85 3.26
N THR A 383 -22.16 18.84 2.73
CA THR A 383 -21.88 18.96 1.30
C THR A 383 -21.81 17.57 0.66
N LEU A 384 -22.44 17.40 -0.50
CA LEU A 384 -22.31 16.18 -1.28
C LEU A 384 -20.91 16.12 -1.92
N VAL A 385 -20.14 15.11 -1.54
CA VAL A 385 -18.79 14.85 -2.03
C VAL A 385 -18.71 13.50 -2.72
N SER A 386 -17.80 13.39 -3.67
CA SER A 386 -17.43 12.14 -4.36
C SER A 386 -15.94 11.87 -4.15
N GLN A 387 -15.49 10.70 -4.60
CA GLN A 387 -14.07 10.36 -4.54
C GLN A 387 -13.16 11.36 -5.26
N SER A 388 -13.67 12.08 -6.28
CA SER A 388 -12.91 13.08 -7.03
C SER A 388 -12.97 14.48 -6.44
N THR A 389 -13.90 14.76 -5.51
CA THR A 389 -14.11 16.09 -4.91
C THR A 389 -13.76 16.16 -3.42
N GLY A 390 -13.03 15.16 -2.92
CA GLY A 390 -12.53 15.12 -1.52
C GLY A 390 -13.20 14.08 -0.63
N GLY A 391 -14.16 13.31 -1.16
CA GLY A 391 -14.70 12.12 -0.51
C GLY A 391 -13.72 10.94 -0.57
N GLY A 392 -13.81 10.03 0.40
CA GLY A 392 -13.02 8.80 0.44
C GLY A 392 -13.83 7.64 1.01
N PRO A 393 -13.23 6.50 1.32
CA PRO A 393 -13.85 5.50 2.19
C PRO A 393 -14.16 6.14 3.56
N PHE A 394 -15.39 6.00 4.03
CA PHE A 394 -15.85 6.59 5.29
C PHE A 394 -16.65 5.58 6.13
N ILE A 395 -16.84 5.88 7.41
CA ILE A 395 -17.82 5.18 8.25
C ILE A 395 -19.01 6.12 8.42
N CYS A 396 -20.18 5.70 7.94
CA CYS A 396 -21.39 6.51 8.03
C CYS A 396 -21.77 6.71 9.50
N CYS A 397 -21.83 7.96 9.95
CA CYS A 397 -22.16 8.32 11.32
C CYS A 397 -23.59 7.96 11.73
N ASP A 398 -24.48 7.70 10.75
CA ASP A 398 -25.89 7.36 11.00
C ASP A 398 -26.09 5.85 11.22
N CYS A 399 -25.51 5.02 10.34
CA CYS A 399 -25.73 3.57 10.34
C CYS A 399 -24.53 2.74 10.82
N ASP A 400 -23.39 3.38 11.10
CA ASP A 400 -22.13 2.73 11.50
C ASP A 400 -21.61 1.72 10.44
N GLU A 401 -22.07 1.87 9.19
CA GLU A 401 -21.61 1.06 8.06
C GLU A 401 -20.57 1.80 7.21
N GLN A 402 -19.62 1.04 6.68
CA GLN A 402 -18.63 1.57 5.76
C GLN A 402 -19.28 2.03 4.44
N GLY A 403 -18.97 3.25 4.01
CA GLY A 403 -19.32 3.84 2.73
C GLY A 403 -18.10 4.09 1.85
N SER A 404 -18.34 4.20 0.56
CA SER A 404 -17.36 4.66 -0.43
C SER A 404 -18.08 5.25 -1.64
N GLY A 405 -17.41 6.12 -2.39
CA GLY A 405 -17.99 6.84 -3.52
C GLY A 405 -18.60 8.17 -3.08
N TRP A 406 -19.93 8.27 -3.11
CA TRP A 406 -20.67 9.48 -2.75
C TRP A 406 -21.03 9.52 -1.27
N ALA A 407 -20.83 10.67 -0.63
CA ALA A 407 -21.12 10.93 0.78
C ALA A 407 -21.64 12.35 0.97
N TYR A 408 -22.44 12.56 2.02
CA TYR A 408 -22.66 13.91 2.55
C TYR A 408 -21.68 14.13 3.70
N GLN A 409 -20.79 15.11 3.55
CA GLN A 409 -19.72 15.41 4.49
C GLN A 409 -19.87 16.82 5.07
N CYS A 410 -19.75 16.94 6.40
CA CYS A 410 -19.55 18.22 7.05
C CYS A 410 -18.07 18.58 7.02
N ILE A 411 -17.72 19.65 6.31
CA ILE A 411 -16.33 20.15 6.21
C ILE A 411 -15.80 20.61 7.59
N GLU A 412 -16.67 21.13 8.45
CA GLU A 412 -16.26 21.71 9.74
C GLU A 412 -15.86 20.66 10.78
N CYS A 413 -16.49 19.49 10.77
CA CYS A 413 -16.29 18.48 11.83
C CYS A 413 -16.04 17.05 11.33
N GLY A 414 -16.03 16.83 10.02
CA GLY A 414 -15.78 15.51 9.42
C GLY A 414 -16.95 14.52 9.60
N TYR A 415 -18.16 15.00 9.88
CA TYR A 415 -19.34 14.13 9.94
C TYR A 415 -19.69 13.64 8.54
N GLU A 416 -19.72 12.32 8.33
CA GLU A 416 -19.94 11.70 7.02
C GLU A 416 -21.11 10.72 7.07
N VAL A 417 -22.03 10.82 6.11
CA VAL A 417 -23.16 9.90 5.99
C VAL A 417 -23.41 9.48 4.55
N HIS A 418 -23.95 8.27 4.36
CA HIS A 418 -24.39 7.83 3.03
C HIS A 418 -25.51 8.74 2.54
N PRO A 419 -25.62 8.98 1.21
CA PRO A 419 -26.77 9.67 0.63
C PRO A 419 -28.13 9.09 1.06
N LYS A 420 -28.24 7.76 1.11
CA LYS A 420 -29.45 7.05 1.58
C LYS A 420 -29.75 7.21 3.08
N CYS A 421 -28.78 7.63 3.88
CA CYS A 421 -28.91 7.84 5.32
C CYS A 421 -29.27 9.29 5.68
N VAL A 422 -29.34 10.19 4.68
CA VAL A 422 -29.74 11.57 4.94
C VAL A 422 -31.24 11.64 5.24
N ARG A 423 -31.56 12.11 6.45
CA ARG A 423 -32.91 12.48 6.87
C ARG A 423 -33.00 14.00 6.85
N ALA A 424 -33.39 14.54 5.70
CA ALA A 424 -33.42 15.97 5.43
C ALA A 424 -34.33 16.70 6.43
N VAL A 425 -33.86 17.82 6.97
CA VAL A 425 -34.65 18.73 7.81
C VAL A 425 -34.67 20.12 7.17
N ASN A 426 -35.87 20.67 7.00
CA ASN A 426 -36.02 22.05 6.55
C ASN A 426 -35.58 22.98 7.68
N ARG A 427 -34.40 23.59 7.54
CA ARG A 427 -34.03 24.77 8.31
C ARG A 427 -34.34 25.99 7.44
N GLU A 428 -35.32 26.79 7.85
CA GLU A 428 -35.47 28.12 7.27
C GLU A 428 -34.17 28.90 7.53
N PRO A 429 -33.66 29.66 6.55
CA PRO A 429 -32.46 30.45 6.76
C PRO A 429 -32.73 31.43 7.90
N THR A 430 -32.02 31.28 9.01
CA THR A 430 -31.96 32.32 10.05
C THR A 430 -31.31 33.53 9.41
N GLY A 431 -32.13 34.53 9.08
CA GLY A 431 -31.73 35.76 8.40
C GLY A 431 -30.88 36.70 9.23
#